data_AF-A0A7R8AJQ4-F1
#
_entry.id   AF-A0A7R8AJQ4-F1
#
_cell.length_a   1.000
_cell.length_b   1.000
_cell.length_c   1.000
_cell.angle_alpha   90.00
_cell.angle_beta   90.00
_cell.angle_gamma   90.00
#
_symmetry.space_group_name_H-M   'P 1'
#
loop_
_entity.id
_entity.type
_entity.pdbx_description
1 polymer ?
#
loop_
_entity_poly.entity_id
_entity_poly.type
_entity_poly.pdbx_seq_one_letter_code
_entity_poly.pdbx_strand_id
1 'polypeptide(L)'
;MLAKPGKVLGLVSSFIYCFLSFPPRGDTEAICVVYLPAYSPDDTAARASTADSIAQITMMSTGARPQVLPLNQSQLQKSVLGKLSRTKIKMAFKKGDYAAYQEVNSTAIKLHRAAARVHPANNLEEYLLTHFIACLDLPDEFDVQSSLFNISITSVNLIRLKKHIKEQLNLAQEIPIITLMVNPTVRALTAALENSQRKHETGAYNPVVTLQSQGNKTPLWLVHPGVGKVLVFLNLAKFLINHKVYTLRARGFNKGEQSFKTINKVIRTYHTTIKQQQPQGPYAIAGYSYRTMLAFKISKVLKSNGDTVCFLRFFNLPPYIKARMRQLNYQEYLLHLSYFLGLMTEDRARELAVDLKSQNAIHKEALASILTEANQARLTKLTLAPEGLTK
;
A
#
# COMPACT_ATOMS: atom_id res chain seq x y z
N MET A 1 -16.49 -8.27 8.60
CA MET A 1 -16.18 -9.71 8.70
C MET A 1 -15.43 -10.17 7.46
N LEU A 2 -14.12 -9.91 7.35
CA LEU A 2 -13.30 -10.50 6.28
C LEU A 2 -12.58 -11.71 6.88
N ALA A 3 -12.84 -12.87 6.29
CA ALA A 3 -12.52 -14.16 6.88
C ALA A 3 -11.01 -14.50 6.81
N LYS A 4 -10.60 -15.42 7.69
CA LYS A 4 -9.23 -15.93 7.90
C LYS A 4 -8.50 -16.23 6.56
N PRO A 5 -7.15 -16.21 6.52
CA PRO A 5 -6.41 -16.57 5.30
C PRO A 5 -6.84 -17.96 4.85
N GLY A 6 -7.49 -18.06 3.70
CA GLY A 6 -8.05 -19.29 3.16
C GLY A 6 -9.57 -19.48 3.30
N LYS A 7 -10.32 -18.54 3.88
CA LYS A 7 -11.79 -18.55 3.82
C LYS A 7 -12.28 -17.29 3.12
N VAL A 8 -12.49 -17.34 1.82
CA VAL A 8 -13.38 -16.36 1.16
C VAL A 8 -14.79 -16.88 1.39
N LEU A 9 -15.66 -16.03 1.95
CA LEU A 9 -17.07 -16.38 2.13
C LEU A 9 -17.70 -16.63 0.76
N GLY A 10 -18.60 -17.60 0.67
CA GLY A 10 -19.24 -17.98 -0.59
C GLY A 10 -18.45 -18.95 -1.48
N LEU A 11 -17.29 -19.44 -1.02
CA LEU A 11 -16.56 -20.54 -1.68
C LEU A 11 -16.81 -21.89 -1.03
N VAL A 12 -17.05 -22.93 -1.84
CA VAL A 12 -16.91 -24.32 -1.37
C VAL A 12 -15.42 -24.67 -1.29
N SER A 13 -14.98 -25.10 -0.10
CA SER A 13 -13.58 -25.47 0.15
C SER A 13 -13.11 -26.52 -0.86
N SER A 14 -11.88 -26.39 -1.37
CA SER A 14 -11.23 -27.27 -2.35
C SER A 14 -11.86 -27.34 -3.75
N PHE A 15 -12.84 -26.48 -4.06
CA PHE A 15 -13.40 -26.29 -5.41
C PHE A 15 -13.05 -24.91 -5.98
N ILE A 16 -11.76 -24.60 -6.02
CA ILE A 16 -11.24 -23.36 -6.61
C ILE A 16 -10.02 -23.69 -7.47
N TYR A 17 -9.90 -23.02 -8.62
CA TYR A 17 -8.74 -23.14 -9.49
C TYR A 17 -8.41 -21.80 -10.12
N CYS A 18 -7.14 -21.40 -10.01
CA CYS A 18 -6.58 -20.19 -10.58
C CYS A 18 -5.61 -20.56 -11.71
N PHE A 19 -5.75 -19.93 -12.88
CA PHE A 19 -4.89 -20.15 -14.05
C PHE A 19 -4.74 -18.90 -14.90
N LEU A 20 -3.78 -18.90 -15.81
CA LEU A 20 -3.55 -17.83 -16.78
C LEU A 20 -4.20 -18.15 -18.13
N SER A 21 -4.83 -17.15 -18.75
CA SER A 21 -5.41 -17.22 -20.10
C SER A 21 -5.18 -15.93 -20.87
N PHE A 22 -5.03 -16.03 -22.19
CA PHE A 22 -5.01 -14.88 -23.08
C PHE A 22 -6.45 -14.50 -23.47
N PRO A 23 -6.89 -13.25 -23.24
CA PRO A 23 -8.15 -12.76 -23.78
C PRO A 23 -8.11 -12.76 -25.32
N PRO A 24 -9.25 -12.91 -26.03
CA PRO A 24 -9.31 -12.95 -27.49
C PRO A 24 -8.73 -11.73 -28.24
N ARG A 25 -8.36 -10.66 -27.51
CA ARG A 25 -7.76 -9.41 -28.01
C ARG A 25 -6.76 -8.79 -27.02
N GLY A 26 -6.20 -9.60 -26.12
CA GLY A 26 -5.30 -9.11 -25.08
C GLY A 26 -3.85 -9.43 -25.40
N ASP A 27 -2.99 -8.42 -25.33
CA ASP A 27 -1.53 -8.58 -25.51
C ASP A 27 -0.85 -9.15 -24.25
N THR A 28 -1.61 -9.40 -23.17
CA THR A 28 -1.10 -9.86 -21.88
C THR A 28 -1.97 -10.97 -21.29
N GLU A 29 -1.35 -11.84 -20.49
CA GLU A 29 -2.06 -12.89 -19.76
C GLU A 29 -2.99 -12.30 -18.69
N ALA A 30 -4.23 -12.76 -18.68
CA ALA A 30 -5.19 -12.48 -17.63
C ALA A 30 -5.24 -13.64 -16.62
N ILE A 31 -5.42 -13.30 -15.34
CA ILE A 31 -5.66 -14.29 -14.30
C ILE A 31 -7.14 -14.69 -14.35
N CYS A 32 -7.42 -15.98 -14.38
CA CYS A 32 -8.77 -16.53 -14.30
C CYS A 32 -8.91 -17.33 -13.01
N VAL A 33 -9.94 -17.02 -12.22
CA VAL A 33 -10.30 -17.75 -11.00
C VAL A 33 -11.69 -18.36 -11.21
N VAL A 34 -11.74 -19.69 -11.29
CA VAL A 34 -13.00 -20.44 -11.27
C VAL A 34 -13.24 -21.01 -9.89
N TYR A 35 -14.51 -21.05 -9.47
CA TYR A 35 -14.88 -21.60 -8.17
C TYR A 35 -16.30 -22.16 -8.15
N LEU A 36 -16.56 -23.06 -7.20
CA LEU A 36 -17.90 -23.52 -6.87
C LEU A 36 -18.51 -22.61 -5.79
N PRO A 37 -19.63 -21.94 -6.05
CA PRO A 37 -20.29 -21.08 -5.08
C PRO A 37 -20.91 -21.92 -3.95
N ALA A 38 -20.81 -21.42 -2.71
CA ALA A 38 -21.45 -21.97 -1.52
C ALA A 38 -22.81 -21.30 -1.20
N TYR A 39 -23.32 -20.50 -2.14
CA TYR A 39 -24.57 -19.74 -2.05
C TYR A 39 -25.50 -20.13 -3.21
N SER A 40 -26.79 -19.80 -3.10
CA SER A 40 -27.77 -20.07 -4.15
C SER A 40 -27.43 -19.31 -5.44
N PRO A 41 -27.61 -19.87 -6.65
CA PRO A 41 -27.41 -19.14 -7.90
C PRO A 41 -28.11 -17.77 -7.97
N ASP A 42 -29.25 -17.62 -7.30
CA ASP A 42 -30.06 -16.40 -7.25
C ASP A 42 -29.60 -15.39 -6.19
N ASP A 43 -28.69 -15.78 -5.29
CA ASP A 43 -28.11 -14.88 -4.28
C ASP A 43 -27.05 -13.99 -4.93
N THR A 44 -27.53 -12.92 -5.56
CA THR A 44 -26.69 -11.95 -6.27
C THR A 44 -25.78 -11.15 -5.33
N ALA A 45 -26.17 -10.99 -4.07
CA ALA A 45 -25.38 -10.29 -3.05
C ALA A 45 -24.16 -11.10 -2.62
N ALA A 46 -24.36 -12.37 -2.26
CA ALA A 46 -23.26 -13.27 -1.94
C ALA A 46 -22.33 -13.45 -3.15
N ARG A 47 -22.89 -13.52 -4.37
CA ARG A 47 -22.12 -13.57 -5.62
C ARG A 47 -21.22 -12.36 -5.80
N ALA A 48 -21.74 -11.14 -5.66
CA ALA A 48 -20.97 -9.91 -5.80
C ALA A 48 -19.87 -9.80 -4.72
N SER A 49 -20.22 -10.05 -3.45
CA SER A 49 -19.28 -10.00 -2.33
C SER A 49 -18.14 -11.03 -2.45
N THR A 50 -18.46 -12.25 -2.92
CA THR A 50 -17.47 -13.30 -3.19
C THR A 50 -16.54 -12.89 -4.33
N ALA A 51 -17.08 -12.36 -5.43
CA ALA A 51 -16.29 -11.91 -6.57
C ALA A 51 -15.35 -10.76 -6.20
N ASP A 52 -15.82 -9.79 -5.41
CA ASP A 52 -15.01 -8.68 -4.91
C ASP A 52 -13.89 -9.16 -4.00
N SER A 53 -14.18 -10.10 -3.10
CA SER A 53 -13.17 -10.68 -2.21
C SER A 53 -12.06 -11.40 -3.00
N ILE A 54 -12.43 -12.20 -4.01
CA ILE A 54 -11.47 -12.87 -4.90
C ILE A 54 -10.66 -11.84 -5.67
N ALA A 55 -11.32 -10.84 -6.28
CA ALA A 55 -10.66 -9.79 -7.05
C ALA A 55 -9.66 -9.01 -6.21
N GLN A 56 -10.06 -8.62 -4.99
CA GLN A 56 -9.19 -7.93 -4.04
C GLN A 56 -7.98 -8.78 -3.65
N ILE A 57 -8.18 -10.06 -3.30
CA ILE A 57 -7.07 -10.96 -2.94
C ILE A 57 -6.10 -11.12 -4.12
N THR A 58 -6.61 -11.42 -5.31
CA THR A 58 -5.75 -11.58 -6.49
C THR A 58 -5.01 -10.29 -6.82
N MET A 59 -5.69 -9.15 -6.89
CA MET A 59 -5.07 -7.85 -7.15
C MET A 59 -3.96 -7.54 -6.12
N MET A 60 -4.21 -7.83 -4.85
CA MET A 60 -3.23 -7.61 -3.78
C MET A 60 -2.02 -8.54 -3.91
N SER A 61 -2.22 -9.79 -4.36
CA SER A 61 -1.14 -10.77 -4.52
C SER A 61 -0.35 -10.63 -5.82
N THR A 62 -0.98 -10.28 -6.93
CA THR A 62 -0.37 -10.32 -8.27
C THR A 62 -0.26 -8.97 -8.95
N GLY A 63 -0.99 -7.95 -8.46
CA GLY A 63 -1.09 -6.64 -9.14
C GLY A 63 -1.96 -6.66 -10.40
N ALA A 64 -2.64 -7.76 -10.70
CA ALA A 64 -3.51 -7.91 -11.87
C ALA A 64 -4.94 -8.27 -11.46
N ARG A 65 -5.91 -7.72 -12.19
CA ARG A 65 -7.33 -8.01 -11.99
C ARG A 65 -7.65 -9.42 -12.50
N PRO A 66 -8.26 -10.30 -11.70
CA PRO A 66 -8.73 -11.58 -12.20
C PRO A 66 -10.06 -11.44 -12.94
N GLN A 67 -10.29 -12.35 -13.88
CA GLN A 67 -11.61 -12.77 -14.28
C GLN A 67 -12.12 -13.81 -13.27
N VAL A 68 -13.26 -13.52 -12.65
CA VAL A 68 -13.84 -14.35 -11.59
C VAL A 68 -15.11 -15.02 -12.10
N LEU A 69 -15.16 -16.34 -12.05
CA LEU A 69 -16.20 -17.13 -12.69
C LEU A 69 -16.74 -18.23 -11.76
N PRO A 70 -17.98 -18.09 -11.24
CA PRO A 70 -18.66 -19.19 -10.55
C PRO A 70 -19.09 -20.25 -11.57
N LEU A 71 -18.78 -21.51 -11.28
CA LEU A 71 -19.18 -22.68 -12.04
C LEU A 71 -19.96 -23.64 -11.13
N ASN A 72 -20.86 -24.43 -11.69
CA ASN A 72 -21.62 -25.43 -10.94
C ASN A 72 -20.84 -26.74 -10.76
N GLN A 73 -21.41 -27.66 -9.99
CA GLN A 73 -20.81 -28.96 -9.67
C GLN A 73 -20.53 -29.82 -10.92
N SER A 74 -21.34 -29.70 -11.98
CA SER A 74 -21.14 -30.49 -13.21
C SER A 74 -19.92 -30.03 -14.00
N GLN A 75 -19.56 -28.74 -13.94
CA GLN A 75 -18.35 -28.22 -14.57
C GLN A 75 -17.08 -28.38 -13.69
N LEU A 76 -17.24 -28.46 -12.36
CA LEU A 76 -16.13 -28.62 -11.41
C LEU A 76 -16.07 -30.03 -10.79
N GLN A 77 -16.04 -31.07 -11.62
CA GLN A 77 -15.94 -32.45 -11.16
C GLN A 77 -14.53 -32.79 -10.62
N LYS A 78 -14.51 -33.47 -9.48
CA LYS A 78 -13.29 -34.05 -8.91
C LYS A 78 -13.09 -35.47 -9.43
N SER A 79 -11.83 -35.87 -9.58
CA SER A 79 -11.47 -37.26 -9.81
C SER A 79 -11.75 -38.12 -8.58
N VAL A 80 -11.61 -39.45 -8.72
CA VAL A 80 -11.68 -40.43 -7.62
C VAL A 80 -10.70 -40.06 -6.48
N LEU A 81 -9.56 -39.43 -6.80
CA LEU A 81 -8.59 -38.93 -5.82
C LEU A 81 -8.94 -37.55 -5.22
N GLY A 82 -10.14 -37.04 -5.46
CA GLY A 82 -10.63 -35.77 -4.91
C GLY A 82 -10.02 -34.51 -5.54
N LYS A 83 -9.38 -34.61 -6.71
CA LYS A 83 -8.70 -33.47 -7.37
C LYS A 83 -9.50 -32.94 -8.57
N LEU A 84 -9.57 -31.61 -8.72
CA LEU A 84 -10.12 -30.98 -9.92
C LEU A 84 -9.20 -31.21 -11.13
N SER A 85 -9.79 -31.48 -12.30
CA SER A 85 -9.04 -31.60 -13.54
C SER A 85 -8.68 -30.22 -14.12
N ARG A 86 -7.51 -29.70 -13.71
CA ARG A 86 -6.98 -28.40 -14.13
C ARG A 86 -6.91 -28.23 -15.65
N THR A 87 -6.49 -29.29 -16.35
CA THR A 87 -6.37 -29.29 -17.82
C THR A 87 -7.74 -29.18 -18.49
N LYS A 88 -8.72 -30.00 -18.08
CA LYS A 88 -10.08 -29.95 -18.65
C LYS A 88 -10.73 -28.58 -18.44
N ILE A 89 -10.62 -28.03 -17.23
CA ILE A 89 -11.19 -26.71 -16.91
C ILE A 89 -10.57 -25.61 -17.78
N LYS A 90 -9.23 -25.59 -17.91
CA LYS A 90 -8.54 -24.58 -18.72
C LYS A 90 -8.87 -24.71 -20.21
N MET A 91 -9.00 -25.93 -20.72
CA MET A 91 -9.39 -26.17 -22.12
C MET A 91 -10.83 -25.73 -22.40
N ALA A 92 -11.79 -26.10 -21.55
CA ALA A 92 -13.18 -25.69 -21.68
C ALA A 92 -13.33 -24.16 -21.65
N PHE A 93 -12.59 -23.50 -20.75
CA PHE A 93 -12.52 -22.04 -20.71
C PHE A 93 -12.00 -21.45 -22.03
N LYS A 94 -10.88 -21.97 -22.56
CA LYS A 94 -10.29 -21.49 -23.82
C LYS A 94 -11.18 -21.73 -25.04
N LYS A 95 -11.96 -22.82 -25.03
CA LYS A 95 -12.91 -23.15 -26.10
C LYS A 95 -14.15 -22.25 -26.08
N GLY A 96 -14.40 -21.55 -24.97
CA GLY A 96 -15.58 -20.70 -24.80
C GLY A 96 -16.78 -21.45 -24.20
N ASP A 97 -16.60 -22.68 -23.70
CA ASP A 97 -17.68 -23.50 -23.14
C ASP A 97 -18.34 -22.84 -21.91
N TYR A 98 -17.69 -21.84 -21.31
CA TYR A 98 -18.19 -21.09 -20.16
C TYR A 98 -18.75 -19.69 -20.50
N ALA A 99 -18.95 -19.36 -21.78
CA ALA A 99 -19.45 -18.04 -22.20
C ALA A 99 -20.78 -17.66 -21.51
N ALA A 100 -21.74 -18.60 -21.46
CA ALA A 100 -23.01 -18.38 -20.78
C ALA A 100 -22.84 -18.11 -19.26
N TYR A 101 -21.92 -18.80 -18.59
CA TYR A 101 -21.62 -18.56 -17.18
C TYR A 101 -20.99 -17.19 -16.95
N GLN A 102 -20.12 -16.76 -17.87
CA GLN A 102 -19.49 -15.43 -17.82
C GLN A 102 -20.55 -14.33 -17.97
N GLU A 103 -21.46 -14.49 -18.93
CA GLU A 103 -22.55 -13.54 -19.18
C GLU A 103 -23.49 -13.46 -17.98
N VAL A 104 -24.05 -14.59 -17.53
CA VAL A 104 -24.93 -14.64 -16.35
C VAL A 104 -24.26 -14.04 -15.12
N ASN A 105 -22.98 -14.34 -14.90
CA ASN A 105 -22.25 -13.79 -13.76
C ASN A 105 -22.08 -12.27 -13.87
N SER A 106 -21.69 -11.77 -15.04
CA SER A 106 -21.52 -10.34 -15.27
C SER A 106 -22.84 -9.57 -15.10
N THR A 107 -23.93 -10.09 -15.66
CA THR A 107 -25.27 -9.50 -15.57
C THR A 107 -25.79 -9.51 -14.13
N ALA A 108 -25.66 -10.63 -13.41
CA ALA A 108 -26.10 -10.72 -12.02
C ALA A 108 -25.34 -9.76 -11.09
N ILE A 109 -24.01 -9.65 -11.25
CA ILE A 109 -23.19 -8.69 -10.48
C ILE A 109 -23.58 -7.25 -10.83
N LYS A 110 -23.79 -6.95 -12.12
CA LYS A 110 -24.19 -5.63 -12.59
C LYS A 110 -25.54 -5.21 -12.03
N LEU A 111 -26.56 -6.08 -12.13
CA LEU A 111 -27.89 -5.82 -11.60
C LEU A 111 -27.87 -5.64 -10.08
N HIS A 112 -27.12 -6.48 -9.36
CA HIS A 112 -26.97 -6.33 -7.91
C HIS A 112 -26.35 -5.00 -7.53
N ARG A 113 -25.26 -4.59 -8.19
CA ARG A 113 -24.58 -3.32 -7.91
C ARG A 113 -25.47 -2.12 -8.24
N ALA A 114 -26.25 -2.19 -9.32
CA ALA A 114 -27.22 -1.16 -9.65
C ALA A 114 -28.33 -1.04 -8.59
N ALA A 115 -28.84 -2.18 -8.10
CA ALA A 115 -29.89 -2.21 -7.07
C ALA A 115 -29.39 -1.87 -5.66
N ALA A 116 -28.16 -2.26 -5.32
CA ALA A 116 -27.51 -2.01 -4.03
C ALA A 116 -26.67 -0.72 -4.03
N ARG A 117 -26.87 0.16 -5.04
CA ARG A 117 -26.10 1.38 -5.22
C ARG A 117 -26.20 2.25 -3.98
N VAL A 118 -25.06 2.56 -3.39
CA VAL A 118 -25.00 3.42 -2.22
C VAL A 118 -24.75 4.86 -2.67
N HIS A 119 -25.74 5.71 -2.44
CA HIS A 119 -25.61 7.13 -2.74
C HIS A 119 -24.64 7.84 -1.77
N PRO A 120 -24.01 8.93 -2.22
CA PRO A 120 -23.27 9.84 -1.34
C PRO A 120 -24.11 10.29 -0.15
N ALA A 121 -23.56 10.20 1.05
CA ALA A 121 -24.22 10.64 2.28
C ALA A 121 -24.04 12.15 2.56
N ASN A 122 -23.08 12.79 1.90
CA ASN A 122 -22.76 14.21 2.07
C ASN A 122 -22.10 14.79 0.80
N ASN A 123 -22.01 16.12 0.73
CA ASN A 123 -21.45 16.84 -0.41
C ASN A 123 -20.00 16.44 -0.71
N LEU A 124 -19.21 16.04 0.30
CA LEU A 124 -17.82 15.63 0.10
C LEU A 124 -17.74 14.25 -0.58
N GLU A 125 -18.60 13.30 -0.20
CA GLU A 125 -18.73 12.01 -0.89
C GLU A 125 -19.19 12.22 -2.34
N GLU A 126 -20.14 13.12 -2.59
CA GLU A 126 -20.68 13.40 -3.93
C GLU A 126 -19.61 14.01 -4.84
N TYR A 127 -18.87 14.97 -4.30
CA TYR A 127 -17.75 15.61 -4.96
C TYR A 127 -16.65 14.60 -5.29
N LEU A 128 -16.19 13.82 -4.31
CA LEU A 128 -15.16 12.81 -4.51
C LEU A 128 -15.62 11.73 -5.50
N LEU A 129 -16.88 11.29 -5.43
CA LEU A 129 -17.43 10.32 -6.37
C LEU A 129 -17.37 10.84 -7.82
N THR A 130 -17.81 12.08 -8.04
CA THR A 130 -17.75 12.75 -9.35
C THR A 130 -16.33 12.78 -9.90
N HIS A 131 -15.36 13.17 -9.07
CA HIS A 131 -13.96 13.23 -9.47
C HIS A 131 -13.34 11.86 -9.69
N PHE A 132 -13.74 10.84 -8.94
CA PHE A 132 -13.31 9.47 -9.17
C PHE A 132 -13.78 8.98 -10.53
N ILE A 133 -15.06 9.18 -10.85
CA ILE A 133 -15.66 8.79 -12.13
C ILE A 133 -14.94 9.50 -13.28
N ALA A 134 -14.80 10.82 -13.21
CA ALA A 134 -14.14 11.60 -14.25
C ALA A 134 -12.64 11.28 -14.40
N CYS A 135 -11.90 11.13 -13.30
CA CYS A 135 -10.45 10.91 -13.36
C CYS A 135 -10.06 9.48 -13.72
N LEU A 136 -10.93 8.50 -13.53
CA LEU A 136 -10.59 7.10 -13.74
C LEU A 136 -11.43 6.45 -14.84
N ASP A 137 -12.30 7.21 -15.51
CA ASP A 137 -13.21 6.75 -16.55
C ASP A 137 -14.03 5.55 -16.06
N LEU A 138 -14.69 5.75 -14.91
CA LEU A 138 -15.42 4.69 -14.23
C LEU A 138 -16.83 4.56 -14.79
N PRO A 139 -17.37 3.33 -14.84
CA PRO A 139 -18.73 3.13 -15.28
C PRO A 139 -19.71 3.78 -14.29
N ASP A 140 -20.90 4.14 -14.78
CA ASP A 140 -21.96 4.80 -14.00
C ASP A 140 -22.43 4.00 -12.78
N GLU A 141 -22.14 2.70 -12.73
CA GLU A 141 -22.42 1.81 -11.61
C GLU A 141 -21.44 1.96 -10.43
N PHE A 142 -20.35 2.73 -10.60
CA PHE A 142 -19.41 3.00 -9.51
C PHE A 142 -20.07 3.89 -8.45
N ASP A 143 -20.02 3.46 -7.21
CA ASP A 143 -20.64 4.12 -6.07
C ASP A 143 -19.65 4.39 -4.95
N VAL A 144 -20.12 4.95 -3.83
CA VAL A 144 -19.21 5.35 -2.75
C VAL A 144 -18.60 4.20 -1.95
N GLN A 145 -19.14 2.98 -2.10
CA GLN A 145 -18.62 1.75 -1.50
C GLN A 145 -17.77 0.93 -2.48
N SER A 146 -17.80 1.28 -3.76
CA SER A 146 -17.04 0.61 -4.80
C SER A 146 -15.55 0.78 -4.54
N SER A 147 -14.86 -0.36 -4.44
CA SER A 147 -13.42 -0.38 -4.22
C SER A 147 -12.69 -0.04 -5.51
N LEU A 148 -11.77 0.91 -5.43
CA LEU A 148 -10.77 1.26 -6.45
C LEU A 148 -9.94 0.04 -6.90
N PHE A 149 -9.85 -1.02 -6.11
CA PHE A 149 -9.15 -2.24 -6.54
C PHE A 149 -10.01 -3.19 -7.39
N ASN A 150 -11.33 -2.98 -7.43
CA ASN A 150 -12.24 -3.78 -8.26
C ASN A 150 -12.21 -3.34 -9.73
N ILE A 151 -11.52 -2.24 -10.03
CA ILE A 151 -11.35 -1.61 -11.34
C ILE A 151 -9.86 -1.58 -11.71
N SER A 152 -9.57 -1.51 -13.01
CA SER A 152 -8.20 -1.59 -13.53
C SER A 152 -7.44 -0.28 -13.29
N ILE A 153 -6.93 -0.09 -12.07
CA ILE A 153 -6.19 1.11 -11.69
C ILE A 153 -4.69 0.86 -11.67
N THR A 154 -3.95 1.75 -12.32
CA THR A 154 -2.49 1.79 -12.28
C THR A 154 -1.97 2.80 -11.25
N SER A 155 -0.68 2.74 -10.91
CA SER A 155 -0.03 3.76 -10.08
C SER A 155 -0.16 5.17 -10.66
N VAL A 156 -0.17 5.31 -11.99
CA VAL A 156 -0.35 6.59 -12.68
C VAL A 156 -1.76 7.14 -12.43
N ASN A 157 -2.77 6.29 -12.52
CA ASN A 157 -4.15 6.64 -12.22
C ASN A 157 -4.31 7.14 -10.78
N LEU A 158 -3.69 6.48 -9.80
CA LEU A 158 -3.70 6.92 -8.40
C LEU A 158 -2.99 8.27 -8.21
N ILE A 159 -1.85 8.49 -8.89
CA ILE A 159 -1.12 9.77 -8.81
C ILE A 159 -1.97 10.91 -9.43
N ARG A 160 -2.62 10.66 -10.57
CA ARG A 160 -3.53 11.62 -11.22
C ARG A 160 -4.70 11.96 -10.31
N LEU A 161 -5.36 10.94 -9.76
CA LEU A 161 -6.45 11.11 -8.81
C LEU A 161 -6.02 11.91 -7.57
N LYS A 162 -4.88 11.56 -6.97
CA LYS A 162 -4.29 12.27 -5.83
C LYS A 162 -4.07 13.76 -6.12
N LYS A 163 -3.48 14.06 -7.29
CA LYS A 163 -3.19 15.43 -7.72
C LYS A 163 -4.50 16.20 -7.91
N HIS A 164 -5.45 15.60 -8.62
CA HIS A 164 -6.73 16.22 -8.92
C HIS A 164 -7.52 16.52 -7.64
N ILE A 165 -7.70 15.55 -6.74
CA ILE A 165 -8.39 15.76 -5.46
C ILE A 165 -7.72 16.88 -4.65
N LYS A 166 -6.39 16.93 -4.62
CA LYS A 166 -5.66 17.96 -3.87
C LYS A 166 -5.94 19.36 -4.41
N GLU A 167 -5.85 19.54 -5.73
CA GLU A 167 -6.09 20.83 -6.40
C GLU A 167 -7.53 21.30 -6.20
N GLN A 168 -8.47 20.37 -6.31
CA GLN A 168 -9.90 20.62 -6.26
C GLN A 168 -10.42 20.91 -4.83
N LEU A 169 -9.94 20.16 -3.82
CA LEU A 169 -10.30 20.37 -2.41
C LEU A 169 -9.43 21.44 -1.71
N ASN A 170 -8.53 22.12 -2.42
CA ASN A 170 -7.59 23.10 -1.85
C ASN A 170 -6.91 22.59 -0.57
N LEU A 171 -6.54 21.30 -0.54
CA LEU A 171 -6.00 20.70 0.67
C LEU A 171 -4.63 21.32 0.98
N ALA A 172 -4.50 21.86 2.19
CA ALA A 172 -3.25 22.45 2.68
C ALA A 172 -2.08 21.46 2.70
N GLN A 173 -2.38 20.15 2.81
CA GLN A 173 -1.39 19.07 2.79
C GLN A 173 -1.55 18.15 1.59
N GLU A 174 -0.43 17.52 1.21
CA GLU A 174 -0.44 16.44 0.23
C GLU A 174 -1.11 15.19 0.81
N ILE A 175 -2.05 14.60 0.07
CA ILE A 175 -2.64 13.31 0.44
C ILE A 175 -1.56 12.24 0.30
N PRO A 176 -1.13 11.55 1.37
CA PRO A 176 -0.18 10.45 1.23
C PRO A 176 -0.77 9.37 0.33
N ILE A 177 -0.01 8.86 -0.65
CA ILE A 177 -0.50 7.79 -1.56
C ILE A 177 -1.00 6.57 -0.79
N ILE A 178 -0.43 6.32 0.39
CA ILE A 178 -0.84 5.24 1.26
C ILE A 178 -2.26 5.42 1.79
N THR A 179 -2.73 6.65 2.01
CA THR A 179 -4.11 6.95 2.41
C THR A 179 -5.10 6.51 1.34
N LEU A 180 -4.78 6.72 0.06
CA LEU A 180 -5.59 6.22 -1.07
C LEU A 180 -5.58 4.69 -1.14
N MET A 181 -4.42 4.07 -0.87
CA MET A 181 -4.28 2.61 -0.94
C MET A 181 -4.98 1.87 0.22
N VAL A 182 -4.99 2.43 1.43
CA VAL A 182 -5.62 1.79 2.60
C VAL A 182 -7.10 2.15 2.75
N ASN A 183 -7.58 3.18 2.05
CA ASN A 183 -8.98 3.59 1.99
C ASN A 183 -9.47 3.55 0.53
N PRO A 184 -9.69 2.35 -0.03
CA PRO A 184 -9.92 2.19 -1.46
C PRO A 184 -11.33 2.53 -1.92
N THR A 185 -12.23 2.97 -1.05
CA THR A 185 -13.59 3.39 -1.43
C THR A 185 -13.72 4.90 -1.24
N VAL A 186 -14.62 5.55 -1.97
CA VAL A 186 -14.88 6.99 -1.82
C VAL A 186 -15.28 7.29 -0.37
N ARG A 187 -16.16 6.51 0.23
CA ARG A 187 -16.58 6.68 1.63
C ARG A 187 -15.41 6.55 2.60
N ALA A 188 -14.58 5.51 2.45
CA ALA A 188 -13.44 5.31 3.34
C ALA A 188 -12.42 6.46 3.19
N LEU A 189 -12.18 6.92 1.97
CA LEU A 189 -11.28 8.04 1.71
C LEU A 189 -11.82 9.34 2.28
N THR A 190 -13.11 9.61 2.10
CA THR A 190 -13.82 10.77 2.67
C THR A 190 -13.60 10.83 4.18
N ALA A 191 -13.92 9.74 4.88
CA ALA A 191 -13.73 9.65 6.32
C ALA A 191 -12.25 9.82 6.73
N ALA A 192 -11.30 9.33 5.93
CA ALA A 192 -9.88 9.50 6.20
C ALA A 192 -9.40 10.95 6.00
N LEU A 193 -9.93 11.65 4.99
CA LEU A 193 -9.63 13.05 4.71
C LEU A 193 -10.19 13.97 5.79
N GLU A 194 -11.45 13.78 6.19
CA GLU A 194 -12.08 14.54 7.29
C GLU A 194 -11.33 14.35 8.62
N ASN A 195 -10.93 13.11 8.94
CA ASN A 195 -10.11 12.82 10.11
C ASN A 195 -8.72 13.48 10.02
N SER A 196 -8.16 13.59 8.82
CA SER A 196 -6.87 14.24 8.60
C SER A 196 -6.97 15.76 8.73
N GLN A 197 -8.04 16.37 8.23
CA GLN A 197 -8.33 17.80 8.37
C GLN A 197 -8.56 18.19 9.83
N ARG A 198 -9.41 17.45 10.57
CA ARG A 198 -9.61 17.68 12.01
C ARG A 198 -8.32 17.58 12.82
N LYS A 199 -7.45 16.62 12.49
CA LYS A 199 -6.13 16.50 13.14
C LYS A 199 -5.19 17.64 12.73
N HIS A 200 -5.32 18.17 11.53
CA HIS A 200 -4.53 19.31 11.06
C HIS A 200 -4.86 20.61 11.81
N GLU A 201 -6.13 20.86 12.12
CA GLU A 201 -6.55 22.01 12.93
C GLU A 201 -5.84 22.04 14.29
N THR A 202 -5.49 20.88 14.84
CA THR A 202 -4.70 20.77 16.09
C THR A 202 -3.20 20.96 15.90
N GLY A 203 -2.68 21.00 14.66
CA GLY A 203 -1.25 21.11 14.33
C GLY A 203 -0.38 19.94 14.81
N ALA A 204 -0.97 18.88 15.39
CA ALA A 204 -0.24 17.83 16.06
C ALA A 204 0.32 16.78 15.08
N TYR A 205 1.63 16.53 15.15
CA TYR A 205 2.27 15.46 14.40
C TYR A 205 1.77 14.07 14.84
N ASN A 206 1.16 13.32 13.91
CA ASN A 206 0.79 11.93 14.11
C ASN A 206 1.62 11.00 13.21
N PRO A 207 2.47 10.11 13.78
CA PRO A 207 3.25 9.16 13.01
C PRO A 207 2.47 7.93 12.55
N VAL A 208 1.28 7.63 13.09
CA VAL A 208 0.58 6.36 12.78
C VAL A 208 -0.01 6.38 11.37
N VAL A 209 0.34 5.36 10.60
CA VAL A 209 -0.37 4.95 9.39
C VAL A 209 -0.82 3.51 9.55
N THR A 210 -2.12 3.30 9.50
CA THR A 210 -2.74 1.97 9.57
C THR A 210 -2.69 1.31 8.20
N LEU A 211 -1.97 0.18 8.08
CA LEU A 211 -1.92 -0.62 6.84
C LEU A 211 -2.94 -1.75 6.84
N GLN A 212 -3.28 -2.25 8.03
CA GLN A 212 -4.30 -3.25 8.24
C GLN A 212 -5.04 -2.90 9.52
N SER A 213 -6.34 -2.62 9.41
CA SER A 213 -7.20 -2.22 10.53
C SER A 213 -7.90 -3.40 11.20
N GLN A 214 -7.95 -4.54 10.50
CA GLN A 214 -8.63 -5.75 10.94
C GLN A 214 -7.65 -6.78 11.52
N GLY A 215 -8.18 -7.69 12.33
CA GLY A 215 -7.39 -8.73 12.99
C GLY A 215 -7.59 -8.72 14.49
N ASN A 216 -7.56 -9.92 15.07
CA ASN A 216 -7.77 -10.16 16.50
C ASN A 216 -6.49 -10.62 17.22
N LYS A 217 -5.40 -10.86 16.49
CA LYS A 217 -4.09 -11.13 17.09
C LYS A 217 -3.42 -9.82 17.51
N THR A 218 -2.37 -9.95 18.33
CA THR A 218 -1.53 -8.83 18.79
C THR A 218 -1.16 -7.89 17.63
N PRO A 219 -1.46 -6.59 17.74
CA PRO A 219 -1.09 -5.62 16.72
C PRO A 219 0.42 -5.58 16.47
N LEU A 220 0.82 -5.51 15.20
CA LEU A 220 2.21 -5.36 14.80
C LEU A 220 2.51 -3.89 14.48
N TRP A 221 3.51 -3.35 15.16
CA TRP A 221 4.03 -2.00 14.95
C TRP A 221 5.31 -2.04 14.11
N LEU A 222 5.31 -1.42 12.93
CA LEU A 222 6.47 -1.34 12.04
C LEU A 222 7.05 0.07 12.03
N VAL A 223 8.31 0.19 12.45
CA VAL A 223 9.04 1.46 12.42
C VAL A 223 9.62 1.67 11.02
N HIS A 224 9.35 2.83 10.41
CA HIS A 224 9.83 3.24 9.07
C HIS A 224 11.32 2.94 8.81
N PRO A 225 11.78 2.78 7.55
CA PRO A 225 13.21 2.75 7.20
C PRO A 225 13.93 4.10 7.41
N GLY A 226 15.25 4.13 7.18
CA GLY A 226 16.05 5.36 7.15
C GLY A 226 15.44 6.46 6.27
N VAL A 227 14.93 6.10 5.08
CA VAL A 227 14.28 7.01 4.12
C VAL A 227 12.85 7.46 4.51
N GLY A 228 12.36 7.07 5.69
CA GLY A 228 11.12 7.59 6.27
C GLY A 228 9.80 7.08 5.68
N LYS A 229 9.81 6.52 4.46
CA LYS A 229 8.60 6.05 3.76
C LYS A 229 8.14 4.67 4.24
N VAL A 230 6.89 4.59 4.70
CA VAL A 230 6.26 3.36 5.21
C VAL A 230 5.69 2.44 4.12
N LEU A 231 5.67 2.89 2.86
CA LEU A 231 5.18 2.11 1.71
C LEU A 231 5.91 0.77 1.55
N VAL A 232 7.17 0.67 2.02
CA VAL A 232 7.94 -0.58 2.02
C VAL A 232 7.23 -1.73 2.74
N PHE A 233 6.35 -1.42 3.69
CA PHE A 233 5.61 -2.42 4.46
C PHE A 233 4.28 -2.84 3.84
N LEU A 234 3.83 -2.20 2.76
CA LEU A 234 2.54 -2.49 2.16
C LEU A 234 2.41 -3.96 1.77
N ASN A 235 3.39 -4.49 1.03
CA ASN A 235 3.36 -5.89 0.60
C ASN A 235 3.44 -6.86 1.78
N LEU A 236 4.16 -6.52 2.86
CA LEU A 236 4.18 -7.32 4.08
C LEU A 236 2.81 -7.36 4.76
N ALA A 237 2.14 -6.21 4.88
CA ALA A 237 0.85 -6.10 5.54
C ALA A 237 -0.23 -6.99 4.88
N LYS A 238 -0.13 -7.24 3.57
CA LYS A 238 -1.03 -8.14 2.82
C LYS A 238 -1.03 -9.58 3.35
N PHE A 239 0.08 -10.04 3.92
CA PHE A 239 0.21 -11.39 4.46
C PHE A 239 -0.17 -11.49 5.93
N LEU A 240 -0.39 -10.36 6.60
CA LEU A 240 -0.63 -10.27 8.05
C LEU A 240 -2.10 -10.08 8.39
N ILE A 241 -3.01 -10.74 7.66
CA ILE A 241 -4.46 -10.45 7.72
C ILE A 241 -5.14 -10.77 9.06
N ASN A 242 -4.48 -11.50 9.96
CA ASN A 242 -4.98 -11.76 11.31
C ASN A 242 -4.50 -10.73 12.34
N HIS A 243 -3.60 -9.82 11.95
CA HIS A 243 -3.01 -8.80 12.82
C HIS A 243 -3.43 -7.42 12.32
N LYS A 244 -3.77 -6.54 13.26
CA LYS A 244 -3.74 -5.10 12.96
C LYS A 244 -2.29 -4.71 12.70
N VAL A 245 -2.03 -3.97 11.62
CA VAL A 245 -0.69 -3.53 11.24
C VAL A 245 -0.65 -2.02 11.23
N TYR A 246 0.12 -1.47 12.16
CA TYR A 246 0.40 -0.05 12.27
C TYR A 246 1.83 0.22 11.85
N THR A 247 2.04 1.35 11.19
CA THR A 247 3.38 1.83 10.87
C THR A 247 3.59 3.22 11.41
N LEU A 248 4.84 3.52 11.75
CA LEU A 248 5.25 4.83 12.22
C LEU A 248 6.03 5.49 11.10
N ARG A 249 5.48 6.54 10.49
CA ARG A 249 6.20 7.37 9.50
C ARG A 249 7.19 8.30 10.20
N ALA A 250 8.16 8.79 9.45
CA ALA A 250 9.05 9.86 9.90
C ALA A 250 8.40 11.25 9.80
N ARG A 251 8.86 12.18 10.64
CA ARG A 251 8.51 13.61 10.60
C ARG A 251 9.46 14.36 9.67
N GLY A 252 8.95 15.35 8.96
CA GLY A 252 9.76 16.26 8.12
C GLY A 252 9.58 16.06 6.61
N PHE A 253 8.70 15.12 6.21
CA PHE A 253 8.38 14.88 4.80
C PHE A 253 7.15 15.67 4.33
N ASN A 254 6.40 16.28 5.25
CA ASN A 254 5.22 17.08 4.93
C ASN A 254 5.52 18.57 5.17
N LYS A 255 4.84 19.45 4.41
CA LYS A 255 4.94 20.91 4.57
C LYS A 255 4.66 21.31 6.03
N GLY A 256 5.56 22.11 6.61
CA GLY A 256 5.45 22.59 8.00
C GLY A 256 6.01 21.63 9.06
N GLU A 257 6.40 20.40 8.69
CA GLU A 257 7.04 19.49 9.64
C GLU A 257 8.55 19.71 9.72
N GLN A 258 9.07 19.90 10.93
CA GLN A 258 10.52 19.88 11.18
C GLN A 258 10.97 18.48 11.61
N SER A 259 12.14 18.06 11.14
CA SER A 259 12.76 16.80 11.55
C SER A 259 13.07 16.79 13.05
N PHE A 260 13.13 15.60 13.64
CA PHE A 260 13.47 15.47 15.05
C PHE A 260 14.96 15.78 15.28
N LYS A 261 15.24 16.69 16.22
CA LYS A 261 16.61 17.07 16.60
C LYS A 261 17.36 15.97 17.39
N THR A 262 16.65 15.06 18.05
CA THR A 262 17.28 13.99 18.86
C THR A 262 16.52 12.67 18.77
N ILE A 263 17.23 11.55 18.89
CA ILE A 263 16.66 10.19 18.90
C ILE A 263 15.71 10.00 20.09
N ASN A 264 16.02 10.58 21.26
CA ASN A 264 15.16 10.48 22.44
C ASN A 264 13.79 11.11 22.21
N LYS A 265 13.72 12.24 21.49
CA LYS A 265 12.44 12.84 21.09
C LYS A 265 11.64 11.92 20.17
N VAL A 266 12.30 11.22 19.24
CA VAL A 266 11.64 10.22 18.37
C VAL A 266 11.05 9.09 19.21
N ILE A 267 11.84 8.49 20.10
CA ILE A 267 11.42 7.36 20.94
C ILE A 267 10.22 7.76 21.81
N ARG A 268 10.29 8.92 22.49
CA ARG A 268 9.19 9.41 23.33
C ARG A 268 7.92 9.62 22.52
N THR A 269 8.03 10.27 21.36
CA THR A 269 6.87 10.54 20.49
C THR A 269 6.23 9.24 20.01
N TYR A 270 7.05 8.28 19.53
CA TYR A 270 6.54 7.01 19.03
C TYR A 270 5.94 6.16 20.15
N HIS A 271 6.59 6.10 21.31
CA HIS A 271 6.05 5.42 22.49
C HIS A 271 4.69 6.00 22.92
N THR A 272 4.59 7.31 23.08
CA THR A 272 3.31 7.96 23.44
C THR A 272 2.22 7.64 22.44
N THR A 273 2.55 7.70 21.15
CA THR A 273 1.58 7.40 20.09
C THR A 273 1.15 5.93 20.12
N ILE A 274 2.08 5.00 20.33
CA ILE A 274 1.78 3.57 20.50
C ILE A 274 0.82 3.37 21.68
N LYS A 275 1.09 3.99 22.84
CA LYS A 275 0.24 3.86 24.03
C LYS A 275 -1.15 4.48 23.82
N GLN A 276 -1.26 5.58 23.08
CA GLN A 276 -2.57 6.17 22.75
C GLN A 276 -3.42 5.24 21.88
N GLN A 277 -2.80 4.56 20.91
CA GLN A 277 -3.51 3.67 19.98
C GLN A 277 -3.72 2.25 20.57
N GLN A 278 -2.78 1.79 21.40
CA GLN A 278 -2.78 0.50 22.06
C GLN A 278 -2.34 0.70 23.54
N PRO A 279 -3.29 0.99 24.45
CA PRO A 279 -2.99 1.30 25.85
C PRO A 279 -2.33 0.17 26.63
N GLN A 280 -2.60 -1.09 26.26
CA GLN A 280 -2.11 -2.27 26.97
C GLN A 280 -1.43 -3.26 26.03
N GLY A 281 -0.43 -3.97 26.56
CA GLY A 281 0.26 -5.05 25.86
C GLY A 281 -0.61 -6.30 25.67
N PRO A 282 -0.04 -7.39 25.10
CA PRO A 282 1.35 -7.49 24.68
C PRO A 282 1.65 -6.67 23.42
N TYR A 283 2.89 -6.22 23.25
CA TYR A 283 3.35 -5.47 22.09
C TYR A 283 4.18 -6.35 21.15
N ALA A 284 3.89 -6.25 19.85
CA ALA A 284 4.72 -6.79 18.78
C ALA A 284 5.29 -5.63 17.96
N ILE A 285 6.61 -5.51 17.87
CA ILE A 285 7.30 -4.39 17.23
C ILE A 285 8.36 -4.91 16.27
N ALA A 286 8.47 -4.31 15.09
CA ALA A 286 9.59 -4.55 14.19
C ALA A 286 10.11 -3.25 13.58
N GLY A 287 11.37 -3.24 13.19
CA GLY A 287 11.97 -2.14 12.44
C GLY A 287 12.63 -2.65 11.16
N TYR A 288 12.76 -1.76 10.18
CA TYR A 288 13.48 -2.05 8.94
C TYR A 288 14.76 -1.21 8.83
N SER A 289 15.84 -1.85 8.39
CA SER A 289 17.15 -1.24 8.17
C SER A 289 17.61 -0.48 9.42
N TYR A 290 18.08 0.75 9.25
CA TYR A 290 18.64 1.60 10.30
C TYR A 290 17.69 1.83 11.51
N ARG A 291 16.38 1.72 11.33
CA ARG A 291 15.39 2.05 12.38
C ARG A 291 14.95 0.86 13.22
N THR A 292 15.54 -0.30 12.99
CA THR A 292 15.54 -1.43 13.95
C THR A 292 16.02 -1.01 15.35
N MET A 293 17.00 -0.10 15.43
CA MET A 293 17.43 0.52 16.69
C MET A 293 16.30 1.26 17.42
N LEU A 294 15.42 1.97 16.68
CA LEU A 294 14.28 2.64 17.30
C LEU A 294 13.28 1.62 17.84
N ALA A 295 12.96 0.57 17.06
CA ALA A 295 12.09 -0.52 17.52
C ALA A 295 12.61 -1.15 18.81
N PHE A 296 13.92 -1.41 18.89
CA PHE A 296 14.57 -1.91 20.11
C PHE A 296 14.44 -0.95 21.28
N LYS A 297 14.77 0.34 21.09
CA LYS A 297 14.70 1.35 22.15
C LYS A 297 13.28 1.56 22.66
N ILE A 298 12.29 1.61 21.77
CA ILE A 298 10.87 1.70 22.14
C ILE A 298 10.46 0.46 22.95
N SER A 299 10.88 -0.74 22.51
CA SER A 299 10.61 -1.97 23.25
C SER A 299 11.22 -1.95 24.65
N LYS A 300 12.43 -1.41 24.83
CA LYS A 300 13.02 -1.23 26.17
C LYS A 300 12.19 -0.29 27.05
N VAL A 301 11.71 0.83 26.50
CA VAL A 301 10.89 1.80 27.24
C VAL A 301 9.55 1.18 27.64
N LEU A 302 8.89 0.42 26.75
CA LEU A 302 7.67 -0.31 27.09
C LEU A 302 7.92 -1.30 28.24
N LYS A 303 8.97 -2.13 28.14
CA LYS A 303 9.30 -3.08 29.20
C LYS A 303 9.63 -2.40 30.54
N SER A 304 10.36 -1.27 30.53
CA SER A 304 10.65 -0.53 31.77
C SER A 304 9.40 0.07 32.41
N ASN A 305 8.34 0.28 31.64
CA ASN A 305 7.06 0.78 32.13
C ASN A 305 6.10 -0.35 32.56
N GLY A 306 6.59 -1.60 32.66
CA GLY A 306 5.80 -2.76 33.08
C GLY A 306 5.04 -3.47 31.96
N ASP A 307 5.15 -3.01 30.71
CA ASP A 307 4.47 -3.65 29.58
C ASP A 307 5.19 -4.90 29.08
N THR A 308 4.41 -5.87 28.58
CA THR A 308 4.97 -7.06 27.90
C THR A 308 5.22 -6.78 26.43
N VAL A 309 6.45 -7.01 25.96
CA VAL A 309 6.79 -7.04 24.52
C VAL A 309 7.00 -8.50 24.12
N CYS A 310 6.00 -9.09 23.44
CA CYS A 310 6.01 -10.51 23.07
C CYS A 310 6.78 -10.79 21.77
N PHE A 311 7.07 -9.77 20.98
CA PHE A 311 7.75 -9.94 19.70
C PHE A 311 8.56 -8.70 19.34
N LEU A 312 9.85 -8.89 19.04
CA LEU A 312 10.74 -7.89 18.47
C LEU A 312 11.47 -8.47 17.26
N ARG A 313 11.37 -7.83 16.09
CA ARG A 313 12.11 -8.24 14.89
C ARG A 313 12.87 -7.11 14.21
N PHE A 314 14.00 -7.48 13.63
CA PHE A 314 14.84 -6.62 12.82
C PHE A 314 14.87 -7.14 11.39
N PHE A 315 14.50 -6.30 10.44
CA PHE A 315 14.59 -6.60 9.03
C PHE A 315 15.81 -5.88 8.46
N ASN A 316 16.75 -6.62 7.87
CA ASN A 316 17.89 -6.06 7.12
C ASN A 316 18.76 -5.06 7.92
N LEU A 317 19.10 -5.39 9.17
CA LEU A 317 20.12 -4.68 9.95
C LEU A 317 21.40 -5.53 10.01
N PRO A 318 22.48 -5.13 9.34
CA PRO A 318 23.77 -5.80 9.49
C PRO A 318 24.31 -5.65 10.92
N PRO A 319 24.88 -6.70 11.52
CA PRO A 319 25.35 -6.68 12.91
C PRO A 319 26.45 -5.62 13.17
N TYR A 320 27.26 -5.30 12.14
CA TYR A 320 28.44 -4.41 12.26
C TYR A 320 28.30 -3.08 11.51
N ILE A 321 27.08 -2.55 11.34
CA ILE A 321 26.87 -1.32 10.56
C ILE A 321 27.38 -0.05 11.25
N LYS A 322 27.54 -0.07 12.59
CA LYS A 322 27.87 1.13 13.39
C LYS A 322 29.18 1.79 12.98
N ALA A 323 30.23 1.01 12.72
CA ALA A 323 31.52 1.55 12.30
C ALA A 323 31.41 2.24 10.93
N ARG A 324 30.74 1.59 9.97
CA ARG A 324 30.49 2.13 8.64
C ARG A 324 29.65 3.42 8.67
N MET A 325 28.61 3.47 9.50
CA MET A 325 27.78 4.67 9.65
C MET A 325 28.52 5.87 10.28
N ARG A 326 29.64 5.64 11.00
CA ARG A 326 30.48 6.71 11.54
C ARG A 326 31.48 7.27 10.52
N GLN A 327 31.74 6.52 9.45
CA GLN A 327 32.62 6.94 8.37
C GLN A 327 31.87 7.84 7.38
N LEU A 328 30.57 7.61 7.21
CA LEU A 328 29.72 8.40 6.33
C LEU A 328 29.63 9.85 6.80
N ASN A 329 30.18 10.75 6.00
CA ASN A 329 29.93 12.19 6.11
C ASN A 329 28.80 12.61 5.15
N TYR A 330 28.40 13.88 5.24
CA TYR A 330 27.30 14.41 4.44
C TYR A 330 27.61 14.39 2.94
N GLN A 331 28.85 14.71 2.56
CA GLN A 331 29.30 14.76 1.17
C GLN A 331 29.23 13.37 0.53
N GLU A 332 29.78 12.36 1.21
CA GLU A 332 29.69 10.95 0.79
C GLU A 332 28.23 10.51 0.65
N TYR A 333 27.36 10.89 1.59
CA TYR A 333 25.94 10.55 1.51
C TYR A 333 25.27 11.16 0.26
N LEU A 334 25.55 12.42 -0.06
CA LEU A 334 25.03 13.07 -1.26
C LEU A 334 25.55 12.40 -2.54
N LEU A 335 26.84 12.07 -2.61
CA LEU A 335 27.44 11.40 -3.76
C LEU A 335 26.86 10.00 -3.96
N HIS A 336 26.70 9.24 -2.88
CA HIS A 336 26.03 7.93 -2.89
C HIS A 336 24.60 8.01 -3.42
N LEU A 337 23.83 9.01 -2.99
CA LEU A 337 22.50 9.25 -3.52
C LEU A 337 22.54 9.65 -5.00
N SER A 338 23.52 10.44 -5.40
CA SER A 338 23.61 10.98 -6.75
C SER A 338 23.81 9.88 -7.79
N TYR A 339 24.77 8.98 -7.60
CA TYR A 339 24.92 7.87 -8.55
C TYR A 339 23.80 6.83 -8.42
N PHE A 340 23.28 6.59 -7.21
CA PHE A 340 22.15 5.68 -7.02
C PHE A 340 20.89 6.14 -7.77
N LEU A 341 20.64 7.45 -7.81
CA LEU A 341 19.53 8.05 -8.54
C LEU A 341 19.79 8.18 -10.05
N GLY A 342 21.01 7.88 -10.50
CA GLY A 342 21.45 8.06 -11.88
C GLY A 342 21.67 9.53 -12.25
N LEU A 343 21.93 10.40 -11.27
CA LEU A 343 22.32 11.79 -11.51
C LEU A 343 23.76 11.88 -12.04
N MET A 344 24.63 10.94 -11.68
CA MET A 344 25.99 10.84 -12.19
C MET A 344 26.43 9.36 -12.19
N THR A 345 27.58 9.05 -12.78
CA THR A 345 28.16 7.71 -12.70
C THR A 345 28.81 7.49 -11.34
N GLU A 346 28.99 6.22 -10.97
CA GLU A 346 29.70 5.88 -9.71
C GLU A 346 31.15 6.36 -9.76
N ASP A 347 31.83 6.23 -10.90
CA ASP A 347 33.21 6.69 -11.06
C ASP A 347 33.33 8.20 -10.88
N ARG A 348 32.43 8.97 -11.51
CA ARG A 348 32.43 10.43 -11.34
C ARG A 348 32.15 10.85 -9.89
N ALA A 349 31.25 10.15 -9.22
CA ALA A 349 30.98 10.39 -7.81
C ALA A 349 32.22 10.13 -6.93
N ARG A 350 33.06 9.14 -7.25
CA ARG A 350 34.31 8.87 -6.52
C ARG A 350 35.37 9.94 -6.76
N GLU A 351 35.49 10.44 -7.99
CA GLU A 351 36.39 11.57 -8.32
C GLU A 351 35.98 12.82 -7.53
N LEU A 352 34.70 13.19 -7.61
CA LEU A 352 34.17 14.36 -6.90
C LEU A 352 34.27 14.22 -5.37
N ALA A 353 34.28 12.99 -4.84
CA ALA A 353 34.52 12.76 -3.41
C ALA A 353 35.92 13.24 -2.96
N VAL A 354 36.93 13.08 -3.81
CA VAL A 354 38.31 13.51 -3.53
C VAL A 354 38.37 15.04 -3.49
N ASP A 355 37.73 15.69 -4.46
CA ASP A 355 37.68 17.15 -4.58
C ASP A 355 36.91 17.81 -3.43
N LEU A 356 35.72 17.28 -3.09
CA LEU A 356 34.91 17.81 -1.99
C LEU A 356 35.62 17.63 -0.63
N LYS A 357 36.40 16.56 -0.49
CA LYS A 357 37.18 16.30 0.73
C LYS A 357 38.38 17.24 0.84
N SER A 358 39.08 17.54 -0.26
CA SER A 358 40.22 18.46 -0.26
C SER A 358 39.79 19.91 0.00
N GLN A 359 38.60 20.30 -0.45
CA GLN A 359 38.04 21.64 -0.27
C GLN A 359 37.35 21.85 1.09
N ASN A 360 37.20 20.81 1.91
CA ASN A 360 36.43 20.82 3.16
C ASN A 360 35.02 21.44 2.99
N ALA A 361 34.41 21.21 1.82
CA ALA A 361 33.21 21.90 1.37
C ALA A 361 32.06 21.73 2.36
N ILE A 362 31.44 22.83 2.78
CA ILE A 362 30.28 22.80 3.68
C ILE A 362 29.02 22.32 2.95
N HIS A 363 27.97 21.95 3.70
CA HIS A 363 26.76 21.30 3.18
C HIS A 363 26.17 21.93 1.90
N LYS A 364 26.17 23.28 1.81
CA LYS A 364 25.64 24.00 0.64
C LYS A 364 26.55 23.94 -0.58
N GLU A 365 27.86 24.04 -0.37
CA GLU A 365 28.86 24.00 -1.44
C GLU A 365 28.92 22.61 -2.06
N ALA A 366 28.95 21.57 -1.22
CA ALA A 366 28.92 20.18 -1.69
C ALA A 366 27.67 19.87 -2.52
N LEU A 367 26.50 20.36 -2.08
CA LEU A 367 25.26 20.20 -2.84
C LEU A 367 25.31 20.96 -4.18
N ALA A 368 25.83 22.19 -4.19
CA ALA A 368 25.95 22.99 -5.40
C ALA A 368 26.86 22.32 -6.44
N SER A 369 28.04 21.85 -6.04
CA SER A 369 28.98 21.15 -6.95
C SER A 369 28.35 19.89 -7.54
N ILE A 370 27.66 19.10 -6.72
CA ILE A 370 26.96 17.89 -7.17
C ILE A 370 25.83 18.21 -8.16
N LEU A 371 25.06 19.28 -7.93
CA LEU A 371 23.96 19.68 -8.81
C LEU A 371 24.44 20.23 -10.15
N THR A 372 25.58 20.92 -10.17
CA THR A 372 26.22 21.39 -11.42
C THR A 372 26.61 20.22 -12.32
N GLU A 373 27.12 19.14 -11.73
CA GLU A 373 27.58 17.96 -12.47
C GLU A 373 26.49 16.90 -12.70
N ALA A 374 25.32 17.08 -12.10
CA ALA A 374 24.22 16.14 -12.23
C ALA A 374 23.62 16.16 -13.64
N ASN A 375 23.15 14.99 -14.08
CA ASN A 375 22.37 14.81 -15.28
C ASN A 375 21.05 15.59 -15.17
N GLN A 376 20.98 16.70 -15.89
CA GLN A 376 19.85 17.64 -15.81
C GLN A 376 18.53 17.01 -16.28
N ALA A 377 18.56 16.16 -17.30
CA ALA A 377 17.37 15.43 -17.75
C ALA A 377 16.83 14.51 -16.65
N ARG A 378 17.72 13.87 -15.88
CA ARG A 378 17.36 13.01 -14.76
C ARG A 378 16.82 13.82 -13.57
N LEU A 379 17.41 14.96 -13.24
CA LEU A 379 16.90 15.88 -12.21
C LEU A 379 15.47 16.31 -12.50
N THR A 380 15.19 16.74 -13.74
CA THR A 380 13.84 17.11 -14.18
C THR A 380 12.87 15.95 -14.08
N LYS A 381 13.27 14.75 -14.53
CA LYS A 381 12.45 13.53 -14.43
C LYS A 381 12.12 13.14 -12.99
N LEU A 382 13.02 13.41 -12.05
CA LEU A 382 12.84 13.14 -10.62
C LEU A 382 12.17 14.32 -9.88
N THR A 383 11.91 15.44 -10.56
CA THR A 383 11.33 16.66 -9.97
C THR A 383 12.16 17.17 -8.79
N LEU A 384 13.49 17.10 -8.90
CA LEU A 384 14.43 17.57 -7.89
C LEU A 384 14.85 19.01 -8.25
N ALA A 385 14.08 19.99 -7.76
CA ALA A 385 14.41 21.40 -7.96
C ALA A 385 15.44 21.88 -6.91
N PRO A 386 16.42 22.74 -7.27
CA PRO A 386 17.43 23.25 -6.35
C PRO A 386 16.85 23.92 -5.09
N GLU A 387 15.71 24.60 -5.22
CA GLU A 387 15.02 25.28 -4.10
C GLU A 387 14.41 24.28 -3.10
N GLY A 388 14.14 23.05 -3.53
CA GLY A 388 13.61 21.98 -2.70
C GLY A 388 14.68 21.18 -1.96
N LEU A 389 15.93 21.22 -2.44
CA LEU A 389 17.07 20.46 -1.89
C LEU A 389 17.89 21.25 -0.86
N THR A 390 17.67 22.55 -0.77
CA THR A 390 18.41 23.48 0.09
C THR A 390 17.69 23.79 1.42
N LYS A 391 16.52 23.19 1.65
CA LYS A 391 15.75 23.25 2.91
C LYS A 391 16.04 22.02 3.77
#